data_AF-A0A0Q9CBT3-F1
#
_entry.id   AF-A0A0Q9CBT3-F1
#
_cell.length_a   1.000
_cell.length_b   1.000
_cell.length_c   1.000
_cell.angle_alpha   90.00
_cell.angle_beta   90.00
_cell.angle_gamma   90.00
#
_symmetry.space_group_name_H-M   'P 1'
#
loop_
_entity.id
_entity.type
_entity.pdbx_description
1 polymer ?
#
loop_
_entity_poly.entity_id
_entity_poly.type
_entity_poly.pdbx_seq_one_letter_code
_entity_poly.pdbx_strand_id
1 'polypeptide(L)'
;MILADLQLTRVLRAAGAGRGPLPLPPPSGRYALPDAAASSARRAALRAGHPGQVADRLVTVLESLRPWEREHVLDPLRRRSVAPDQRRDLAGGPDLTVGRPVGQGQGSAPGRPDLRFPEPLVLGRARAVQVDETTCGSAVLAVLAAAGDPVVSLWLVAGTDVSRGARELVVSEGQVDATARELETSSGRFQALQRLLKARTTRAALGPFPWPGRLGTPPWTAARDARYADVRFTHRIVAGGGPGDPVLASALRSVAAGVPVPLYTGGDVGTGWSTAVPRHVVLLAGVSGPQAEAGGDDGTPAHGGRWCSVYEPSSGALHRVRVADLLAGTRVAGDPSKAVRRALGGWPYVTWAVLPAGRAGGSRRVG
;
A
#
# COMPACT_ATOMS: atom_id res chain seq x y z
N MET A 1 -20.57 -26.27 28.47
CA MET A 1 -20.06 -24.93 28.11
C MET A 1 -18.83 -25.10 27.20
N ILE A 2 -19.00 -25.33 25.89
CA ILE A 2 -17.92 -25.84 25.00
C ILE A 2 -17.76 -25.04 23.68
N LEU A 3 -18.67 -24.10 23.37
CA LEU A 3 -18.73 -23.42 22.06
C LEU A 3 -17.95 -22.10 21.94
N ALA A 4 -17.17 -21.70 22.96
CA ALA A 4 -16.52 -20.38 23.01
C ALA A 4 -15.29 -20.22 22.08
N ASP A 5 -14.74 -21.32 21.53
CA ASP A 5 -13.37 -21.35 21.00
C ASP A 5 -13.27 -21.29 19.46
N LEU A 6 -14.42 -21.30 18.76
CA LEU A 6 -14.53 -21.34 17.29
C LEU A 6 -14.45 -19.94 16.65
N GLN A 7 -13.26 -19.32 16.66
CA GLN A 7 -13.00 -18.17 15.79
C GLN A 7 -13.21 -18.56 14.32
N LEU A 8 -13.89 -17.77 13.49
CA LEU A 8 -13.99 -18.08 12.05
C LEU A 8 -12.59 -18.14 11.40
N THR A 9 -11.64 -17.33 11.87
CA THR A 9 -10.22 -17.40 11.49
C THR A 9 -9.52 -18.68 11.97
N ARG A 10 -9.96 -19.32 13.06
CA ARG A 10 -9.52 -20.69 13.43
C ARG A 10 -10.18 -21.75 12.57
N VAL A 11 -11.48 -21.65 12.28
CA VAL A 11 -12.18 -22.57 11.36
C VAL A 11 -11.56 -22.53 9.96
N LEU A 12 -11.28 -21.33 9.44
CA LEU A 12 -10.57 -21.14 8.17
C LEU A 12 -9.11 -21.64 8.25
N ARG A 13 -8.39 -21.40 9.35
CA ARG A 13 -7.02 -21.95 9.57
C ARG A 13 -7.02 -23.48 9.71
N ALA A 14 -8.08 -24.07 10.25
CA ALA A 14 -8.31 -25.52 10.34
C ALA A 14 -8.61 -26.12 8.95
N ALA A 15 -9.47 -25.45 8.18
CA ALA A 15 -9.78 -25.75 6.77
C ALA A 15 -8.67 -25.33 5.77
N GLY A 16 -7.47 -24.95 6.25
CA GLY A 16 -6.29 -24.73 5.42
C GLY A 16 -6.14 -23.34 4.79
N ALA A 17 -7.09 -22.42 4.96
CA ALA A 17 -7.01 -21.08 4.39
C ALA A 17 -5.78 -20.32 4.92
N GLY A 18 -4.95 -19.80 4.01
CA GLY A 18 -3.72 -19.09 4.38
C GLY A 18 -2.61 -19.95 5.00
N ARG A 19 -2.69 -21.30 4.91
CA ARG A 19 -1.56 -22.20 5.20
C ARG A 19 -0.50 -22.15 4.08
N GLY A 20 0.65 -22.76 4.35
CA GLY A 20 1.80 -22.86 3.45
C GLY A 20 2.94 -21.94 3.88
N PRO A 21 4.19 -22.22 3.45
CA PRO A 21 5.38 -21.49 3.87
C PRO A 21 5.24 -19.99 3.59
N LEU A 22 5.93 -19.17 4.39
CA LEU A 22 6.03 -17.75 4.11
C LEU A 22 6.76 -17.56 2.77
N PRO A 23 6.28 -16.68 1.88
CA PRO A 23 6.99 -16.38 0.65
C PRO A 23 8.31 -15.68 0.97
N LEU A 24 9.33 -15.98 0.16
CA LEU A 24 10.58 -15.21 0.18
C LEU A 24 10.29 -13.73 -0.13
N PRO A 25 11.00 -12.78 0.51
CA PRO A 25 10.81 -11.36 0.24
C PRO A 25 11.15 -11.03 -1.23
N PRO A 26 10.54 -9.99 -1.82
CA PRO A 26 10.97 -9.47 -3.11
C PRO A 26 12.45 -9.06 -3.09
N PRO A 27 13.20 -9.17 -4.19
CA PRO A 27 14.58 -8.69 -4.25
C PRO A 27 14.66 -7.18 -3.97
N SER A 28 15.55 -6.78 -3.06
CA SER A 28 15.80 -5.38 -2.69
C SER A 28 16.14 -4.51 -3.91
N GLY A 29 15.75 -3.23 -3.87
CA GLY A 29 15.99 -2.26 -4.95
C GLY A 29 15.16 -2.48 -6.24
N ARG A 30 14.75 -3.72 -6.55
CA ARG A 30 14.00 -4.08 -7.76
C ARG A 30 12.73 -3.25 -7.95
N TYR A 31 12.03 -2.93 -6.86
CA TYR A 31 10.77 -2.17 -6.86
C TYR A 31 10.93 -0.75 -6.30
N ALA A 32 12.13 -0.18 -6.41
CA ALA A 32 12.36 1.25 -6.17
C ALA A 32 11.45 2.12 -7.05
N LEU A 33 11.10 3.31 -6.54
CA LEU A 33 10.18 4.23 -7.19
C LEU A 33 10.79 4.87 -8.44
N PRO A 34 10.18 4.63 -9.61
CA PRO A 34 10.72 5.00 -10.90
C PRO A 34 12.25 5.16 -11.07
N ASP A 35 12.97 6.28 -11.29
CA ASP A 35 13.03 7.67 -10.79
C ASP A 35 12.12 8.74 -11.46
N ALA A 36 12.57 9.97 -11.70
CA ALA A 36 11.80 11.02 -12.39
C ALA A 36 11.99 11.02 -13.92
N ALA A 37 12.98 10.28 -14.44
CA ALA A 37 13.30 10.21 -15.86
C ALA A 37 12.37 9.27 -16.66
N ALA A 38 12.17 9.61 -17.93
CA ALA A 38 11.40 8.86 -18.93
C ALA A 38 11.70 7.35 -18.93
N SER A 39 12.98 6.97 -18.92
CA SER A 39 13.40 5.55 -18.97
C SER A 39 12.83 4.71 -17.82
N SER A 40 12.61 5.33 -16.67
CA SER A 40 12.08 4.66 -15.48
C SER A 40 10.57 4.50 -15.50
N ALA A 41 9.84 5.52 -15.97
CA ALA A 41 8.40 5.40 -16.21
C ALA A 41 8.10 4.30 -17.24
N ARG A 42 8.86 4.26 -18.33
CA ARG A 42 8.80 3.20 -19.35
C ARG A 42 9.03 1.81 -18.75
N ARG A 43 10.10 1.64 -17.95
CA ARG A 43 10.40 0.38 -17.23
C ARG A 43 9.30 -0.02 -16.24
N ALA A 44 8.58 0.91 -15.64
CA ALA A 44 7.46 0.62 -14.75
C ALA A 44 6.25 0.08 -15.54
N ALA A 45 5.81 0.75 -16.61
CA ALA A 45 4.71 0.30 -17.45
C ALA A 45 4.97 -1.08 -18.10
N LEU A 46 6.18 -1.30 -18.63
CA LEU A 46 6.59 -2.61 -19.18
C LEU A 46 6.51 -3.73 -18.14
N ARG A 47 6.82 -3.45 -16.85
CA ARG A 47 6.70 -4.44 -15.77
C ARG A 47 5.26 -4.67 -15.32
N ALA A 48 4.39 -3.67 -15.41
CA ALA A 48 2.95 -3.85 -15.23
C ALA A 48 2.29 -4.68 -16.36
N GLY A 49 3.01 -4.95 -17.45
CA GLY A 49 2.58 -5.80 -18.56
C GLY A 49 2.11 -5.04 -19.81
N HIS A 50 2.29 -3.72 -19.85
CA HIS A 50 1.91 -2.91 -21.00
C HIS A 50 2.85 -3.14 -22.20
N PRO A 51 2.33 -3.17 -23.45
CA PRO A 51 3.15 -3.19 -24.66
C PRO A 51 4.07 -1.97 -24.77
N GLY A 52 5.17 -2.12 -25.52
CA GLY A 52 6.13 -1.03 -25.79
C GLY A 52 5.45 0.28 -26.18
N GLN A 53 4.59 0.25 -27.20
CA GLN A 53 3.82 1.42 -27.66
C GLN A 53 3.01 2.15 -26.57
N VAL A 54 2.53 1.46 -25.53
CA VAL A 54 1.79 2.06 -24.42
C VAL A 54 2.77 2.69 -23.42
N ALA A 55 3.88 2.01 -23.12
CA ALA A 55 4.96 2.54 -22.30
C ALA A 55 5.67 3.74 -22.95
N ASP A 56 5.74 3.79 -24.28
CA ASP A 56 6.26 4.91 -25.06
C ASP A 56 5.30 6.12 -25.05
N ARG A 57 4.01 5.90 -25.33
CA ARG A 57 2.97 6.94 -25.21
C ARG A 57 2.90 7.54 -23.80
N LEU A 58 3.04 6.71 -22.77
CA LEU A 58 3.11 7.16 -21.37
C LEU A 58 4.24 8.17 -21.15
N VAL A 59 5.43 7.94 -21.70
CA VAL A 59 6.56 8.89 -21.58
C VAL A 59 6.20 10.23 -22.20
N THR A 60 5.71 10.24 -23.44
CA THR A 60 5.32 11.48 -24.14
C THR A 60 4.21 12.25 -23.42
N VAL A 61 3.24 11.56 -22.79
CA VAL A 61 2.22 12.22 -21.97
C VAL A 61 2.79 12.75 -20.65
N LEU A 62 3.68 12.00 -19.99
CA LEU A 62 4.34 12.47 -18.76
C LEU A 62 5.12 13.76 -18.99
N GLU A 63 5.71 13.97 -20.16
CA GLU A 63 6.45 15.18 -20.54
C GLU A 63 5.55 16.42 -20.64
N SER A 64 4.29 16.28 -21.04
CA SER A 64 3.32 17.40 -21.11
C SER A 64 2.55 17.68 -19.81
N LEU A 65 2.54 16.75 -18.84
CA LEU A 65 1.95 16.98 -17.51
C LEU A 65 2.66 18.09 -16.72
N ARG A 66 1.91 18.77 -15.83
CA ARG A 66 2.51 19.69 -14.85
C ARG A 66 3.40 18.91 -13.86
N PRO A 67 4.44 19.53 -13.28
CA PRO A 67 5.37 18.82 -12.38
C PRO A 67 4.71 18.05 -11.23
N TRP A 68 3.67 18.63 -10.61
CA TRP A 68 2.93 17.98 -9.51
C TRP A 68 2.03 16.82 -9.97
N GLU A 69 1.52 16.86 -11.21
CA GLU A 69 0.76 15.74 -11.79
C GLU A 69 1.71 14.59 -12.14
N ARG A 70 2.87 14.91 -12.73
CA ARG A 70 3.95 13.96 -12.98
C ARG A 70 4.42 13.29 -11.68
N GLU A 71 4.56 14.06 -10.59
CA GLU A 71 4.87 13.52 -9.26
C GLU A 71 3.77 12.56 -8.77
N HIS A 72 2.50 12.97 -8.79
CA HIS A 72 1.37 12.12 -8.40
C HIS A 72 1.23 10.84 -9.26
N VAL A 73 1.64 10.86 -10.53
CA VAL A 73 1.63 9.66 -11.39
C VAL A 73 2.82 8.72 -11.10
N LEU A 74 4.00 9.26 -10.81
CA LEU A 74 5.22 8.45 -10.60
C LEU A 74 5.40 7.97 -9.16
N ASP A 75 4.80 8.63 -8.18
CA ASP A 75 4.80 8.24 -6.77
C ASP A 75 3.46 8.58 -6.08
N PRO A 76 2.35 7.90 -6.44
CA PRO A 76 1.04 8.13 -5.81
C PRO A 76 1.00 7.77 -4.31
N LEU A 77 2.04 7.12 -3.79
CA LEU A 77 2.21 6.81 -2.36
C LEU A 77 3.17 7.76 -1.63
N ARG A 78 3.70 8.79 -2.31
CA ARG A 78 4.59 9.84 -1.78
C ARG A 78 5.83 9.33 -1.04
N ARG A 79 6.30 8.11 -1.36
CA ARG A 79 7.37 7.43 -0.59
C ARG A 79 8.73 8.10 -0.75
N ARG A 80 8.96 8.88 -1.83
CA ARG A 80 10.12 9.79 -1.98
C ARG A 80 10.17 10.84 -0.87
N SER A 81 9.03 11.45 -0.54
CA SER A 81 8.89 12.47 0.50
C SER A 81 8.98 11.93 1.94
N VAL A 82 9.12 10.60 2.09
CA VAL A 82 9.36 9.93 3.38
C VAL A 82 10.85 9.74 3.66
N ALA A 83 11.72 9.82 2.64
CA ALA A 83 13.18 9.71 2.80
C ALA A 83 13.76 10.95 3.51
N PRO A 84 14.45 10.79 4.66
CA PRO A 84 15.13 11.90 5.33
C PRO A 84 16.51 12.15 4.69
N ASP A 85 16.75 13.42 4.35
CA ASP A 85 18.06 14.07 4.26
C ASP A 85 19.19 13.39 3.46
N GLN A 86 19.01 13.30 2.13
CA GLN A 86 20.12 13.12 1.15
C GLN A 86 20.52 14.43 0.45
N ARG A 87 20.14 15.61 0.99
CA ARG A 87 20.41 16.92 0.36
C ARG A 87 21.64 17.65 0.90
N ARG A 88 22.34 17.10 1.89
CA ARG A 88 23.53 17.72 2.50
C ARG A 88 24.83 17.42 1.75
N ASP A 89 24.98 16.24 1.18
CA ASP A 89 26.28 15.73 0.70
C ASP A 89 26.76 16.34 -0.64
N LEU A 90 25.97 17.24 -1.23
CA LEU A 90 26.30 17.97 -2.47
C LEU A 90 26.63 19.46 -2.24
N ALA A 91 26.69 19.91 -0.98
CA ALA A 91 27.03 21.29 -0.61
C ALA A 91 28.41 21.43 0.06
N GLY A 92 29.22 20.36 0.07
CA GLY A 92 30.54 20.29 0.72
C GLY A 92 31.70 20.84 -0.12
N GLY A 93 31.55 22.02 -0.73
CA GLY A 93 32.67 22.74 -1.35
C GLY A 93 33.43 23.55 -0.29
N PRO A 94 34.77 23.47 -0.22
CA PRO A 94 35.55 24.32 0.69
C PRO A 94 35.67 25.73 0.09
N ASP A 95 35.26 26.74 0.85
CA ASP A 95 35.63 28.13 0.58
C ASP A 95 36.02 28.85 1.88
N LEU A 96 36.97 29.78 1.74
CA LEU A 96 37.70 30.45 2.81
C LEU A 96 37.41 31.95 2.77
N THR A 97 36.58 32.47 3.66
CA THR A 97 36.61 33.91 3.97
C THR A 97 36.01 34.25 5.33
N VAL A 98 36.34 35.45 5.82
CA VAL A 98 36.01 35.95 7.15
C VAL A 98 34.92 37.02 7.07
N GLY A 99 33.93 36.94 7.97
CA GLY A 99 33.43 38.15 8.62
C GLY A 99 31.93 38.45 8.56
N ARG A 100 31.43 38.86 9.74
CA ARG A 100 30.23 39.67 10.02
C ARG A 100 28.84 39.01 9.84
N PRO A 101 27.99 39.03 10.89
CA PRO A 101 26.60 38.57 10.77
C PRO A 101 25.74 39.62 10.05
N VAL A 102 24.77 39.13 9.25
CA VAL A 102 23.68 39.92 8.66
C VAL A 102 22.36 39.21 8.99
N GLY A 103 21.27 39.97 9.14
CA GLY A 103 20.06 39.55 9.86
C GLY A 103 19.38 38.27 9.35
N GLN A 104 18.76 37.55 10.30
CA GLN A 104 17.94 36.36 10.03
C GLN A 104 16.66 36.71 9.27
N GLY A 105 16.74 36.82 7.95
CA GLY A 105 15.56 36.74 7.09
C GLY A 105 14.89 35.37 7.24
N GLN A 106 13.59 35.35 7.51
CA GLN A 106 12.80 34.12 7.70
C GLN A 106 12.53 33.41 6.36
N GLY A 107 13.59 32.92 5.72
CA GLY A 107 13.50 31.99 4.61
C GLY A 107 13.01 30.63 5.10
N SER A 108 11.69 30.41 5.07
CA SER A 108 11.07 29.15 5.48
C SER A 108 11.61 27.96 4.71
N ALA A 109 12.52 27.20 5.33
CA ALA A 109 12.93 25.89 4.85
C ALA A 109 11.69 24.99 4.69
N PRO A 110 11.63 24.09 3.68
CA PRO A 110 10.50 23.21 3.48
C PRO A 110 10.25 22.38 4.75
N GLY A 111 9.09 22.59 5.36
CA GLY A 111 8.79 22.11 6.71
C GLY A 111 8.94 20.59 6.83
N ARG A 112 9.74 20.14 7.79
CA ARG A 112 9.86 18.73 8.16
C ARG A 112 8.46 18.21 8.50
N PRO A 113 7.94 17.16 7.82
CA PRO A 113 6.53 16.80 7.91
C PRO A 113 6.14 16.45 9.34
N ASP A 114 5.04 17.04 9.83
CA ASP A 114 4.60 16.85 11.21
C ASP A 114 4.02 15.45 11.42
N LEU A 115 4.85 14.59 12.00
CA LEU A 115 4.57 13.18 12.27
C LEU A 115 3.33 12.95 13.18
N ARG A 116 2.75 14.01 13.77
CA ARG A 116 1.56 13.94 14.62
C ARG A 116 0.24 13.86 13.85
N PHE A 117 0.22 14.24 12.57
CA PHE A 117 -0.99 14.30 11.75
C PHE A 117 -0.89 13.42 10.49
N PRO A 118 -1.97 12.74 10.08
CA PRO A 118 -1.94 11.89 8.88
C PRO A 118 -2.11 12.74 7.61
N GLU A 119 -1.19 12.57 6.66
CA GLU A 119 -1.16 13.34 5.42
C GLU A 119 -2.27 12.87 4.46
N PRO A 120 -3.10 13.75 3.86
CA PRO A 120 -4.07 13.35 2.84
C PRO A 120 -3.42 12.64 1.65
N LEU A 121 -3.86 11.43 1.32
CA LEU A 121 -3.45 10.76 0.09
C LEU A 121 -4.27 11.35 -1.06
N VAL A 122 -3.61 12.00 -2.01
CA VAL A 122 -4.27 12.71 -3.12
C VAL A 122 -3.86 12.13 -4.46
N LEU A 123 -4.85 11.75 -5.26
CA LEU A 123 -4.70 11.30 -6.64
C LEU A 123 -5.22 12.42 -7.55
N GLY A 124 -4.30 13.11 -8.24
CA GLY A 124 -4.61 14.32 -9.00
C GLY A 124 -5.13 15.42 -8.07
N ARG A 125 -6.44 15.70 -8.12
CA ARG A 125 -7.12 16.69 -7.28
C ARG A 125 -8.07 16.09 -6.23
N ALA A 126 -8.21 14.75 -6.19
CA ALA A 126 -9.13 14.08 -5.28
C ALA A 126 -8.40 13.34 -4.16
N ARG A 127 -8.95 13.37 -2.94
CA ARG A 127 -8.47 12.51 -1.85
C ARG A 127 -8.87 11.07 -2.14
N ALA A 128 -7.95 10.13 -1.95
CA ALA A 128 -8.16 8.70 -2.15
C ALA A 128 -8.98 8.11 -0.98
N VAL A 129 -10.28 8.38 -0.95
CA VAL A 129 -11.22 7.88 0.08
C VAL A 129 -12.07 6.73 -0.48
N GLN A 130 -12.44 5.78 0.36
CA GLN A 130 -13.39 4.71 0.02
C GLN A 130 -14.80 5.26 -0.27
N VAL A 131 -15.56 4.58 -1.12
CA VAL A 131 -16.97 4.93 -1.42
C VAL A 131 -17.90 4.65 -0.22
N ASP A 132 -17.67 3.51 0.43
CA ASP A 132 -18.48 2.97 1.53
C ASP A 132 -17.64 2.09 2.47
N GLU A 133 -18.18 1.77 3.66
CA GLU A 133 -17.52 0.96 4.71
C GLU A 133 -16.98 -0.41 4.23
N THR A 134 -17.53 -0.97 3.16
CA THR A 134 -17.14 -2.25 2.56
C THR A 134 -16.22 -2.14 1.35
N THR A 135 -15.85 -0.91 0.93
CA THR A 135 -14.90 -0.67 -0.18
C THR A 135 -13.46 -0.40 0.27
N CYS A 136 -13.16 -0.43 1.57
CA CYS A 136 -11.78 -0.32 2.10
C CYS A 136 -10.76 -1.20 1.34
N GLY A 137 -11.09 -2.49 1.11
CA GLY A 137 -10.25 -3.39 0.32
C GLY A 137 -10.13 -3.00 -1.15
N SER A 138 -11.20 -2.52 -1.78
CA SER A 138 -11.18 -2.05 -3.17
C SER A 138 -10.37 -0.75 -3.34
N ALA A 139 -10.44 0.17 -2.38
CA ALA A 139 -9.64 1.39 -2.34
C ALA A 139 -8.14 1.08 -2.16
N VAL A 140 -7.81 0.14 -1.27
CA VAL A 140 -6.43 -0.37 -1.09
C VAL A 140 -5.90 -1.04 -2.36
N LEU A 141 -6.72 -1.87 -3.04
CA LEU A 141 -6.33 -2.50 -4.31
C LEU A 141 -6.17 -1.48 -5.45
N ALA A 142 -6.99 -0.43 -5.49
CA ALA A 142 -6.89 0.66 -6.46
C ALA A 142 -5.59 1.47 -6.28
N VAL A 143 -5.25 1.84 -5.04
CA VAL A 143 -4.00 2.53 -4.71
C VAL A 143 -2.77 1.63 -4.94
N LEU A 144 -2.86 0.34 -4.63
CA LEU A 144 -1.81 -0.64 -4.92
C LEU A 144 -1.54 -0.74 -6.43
N ALA A 145 -2.60 -0.80 -7.25
CA ALA A 145 -2.49 -0.82 -8.71
C ALA A 145 -1.82 0.45 -9.23
N ALA A 146 -2.29 1.63 -8.83
CA ALA A 146 -1.68 2.91 -9.21
C ALA A 146 -0.19 3.01 -8.82
N ALA A 147 0.17 2.54 -7.62
CA ALA A 147 1.54 2.57 -7.13
C ALA A 147 2.51 1.63 -7.87
N GLY A 148 1.99 0.62 -8.58
CA GLY A 148 2.79 -0.33 -9.36
C GLY A 148 2.59 -0.24 -10.88
N ASP A 149 1.65 0.57 -11.35
CA ASP A 149 1.36 0.80 -12.76
C ASP A 149 1.10 2.30 -13.03
N PRO A 150 2.07 3.02 -13.64
CA PRO A 150 1.92 4.44 -13.96
C PRO A 150 0.85 4.71 -15.04
N VAL A 151 0.37 3.72 -15.79
CA VAL A 151 -0.77 3.90 -16.73
C VAL A 151 -2.08 4.02 -15.96
N VAL A 152 -2.30 3.17 -14.95
CA VAL A 152 -3.43 3.28 -14.02
C VAL A 152 -3.34 4.59 -13.24
N SER A 153 -2.13 4.96 -12.80
CA SER A 153 -1.93 6.21 -12.07
C SER A 153 -2.15 7.45 -12.94
N LEU A 154 -1.72 7.44 -14.21
CA LEU A 154 -1.99 8.50 -15.18
C LEU A 154 -3.49 8.70 -15.40
N TRP A 155 -4.22 7.61 -15.62
CA TRP A 155 -5.67 7.65 -15.79
C TRP A 155 -6.36 8.22 -14.53
N LEU A 156 -6.01 7.77 -13.33
CA LEU A 156 -6.59 8.32 -12.08
C LEU A 156 -6.28 9.83 -11.92
N VAL A 157 -5.01 10.22 -12.06
CA VAL A 157 -4.56 11.61 -11.87
C VAL A 157 -5.17 12.54 -12.93
N ALA A 158 -4.86 12.30 -14.20
CA ALA A 158 -5.10 13.23 -15.31
C ALA A 158 -6.30 12.87 -16.21
N GLY A 159 -6.82 11.64 -16.12
CA GLY A 159 -7.90 11.14 -16.98
C GLY A 159 -7.43 10.56 -18.31
N THR A 160 -6.15 10.67 -18.64
CA THR A 160 -5.58 10.22 -19.92
C THR A 160 -5.47 8.69 -19.98
N ASP A 161 -6.30 8.04 -20.80
CA ASP A 161 -6.15 6.63 -21.16
C ASP A 161 -5.17 6.47 -22.34
N VAL A 162 -3.99 5.94 -22.06
CA VAL A 162 -3.00 5.54 -23.09
C VAL A 162 -3.05 4.04 -23.44
N SER A 163 -3.94 3.27 -22.78
CA SER A 163 -3.85 1.81 -22.66
C SER A 163 -4.51 1.00 -23.77
N ARG A 164 -5.26 1.66 -24.68
CA ARG A 164 -6.04 1.03 -25.76
C ARG A 164 -5.18 0.11 -26.64
N GLY A 165 -5.18 -1.18 -26.29
CA GLY A 165 -4.34 -2.22 -26.89
C GLY A 165 -3.93 -3.37 -25.97
N ALA A 166 -4.05 -3.25 -24.64
CA ALA A 166 -3.73 -4.34 -23.70
C ALA A 166 -4.76 -4.47 -22.54
N ARG A 167 -4.82 -5.66 -21.91
CA ARG A 167 -5.97 -6.06 -21.08
C ARG A 167 -5.79 -5.78 -19.58
N GLU A 168 -6.55 -4.78 -19.13
CA GLU A 168 -6.80 -4.37 -17.73
C GLU A 168 -5.59 -3.76 -16.99
N LEU A 169 -5.75 -2.65 -16.24
CA LEU A 169 -6.98 -2.18 -15.59
C LEU A 169 -7.24 -0.67 -15.76
N VAL A 170 -7.85 -0.27 -16.89
CA VAL A 170 -8.50 1.04 -17.07
C VAL A 170 -10.01 0.83 -17.21
N VAL A 171 -10.81 1.76 -16.68
CA VAL A 171 -12.28 1.61 -16.61
C VAL A 171 -12.96 2.44 -17.71
N SER A 172 -13.78 1.78 -18.52
CA SER A 172 -14.67 2.40 -19.51
C SER A 172 -16.09 2.58 -18.95
N GLU A 173 -16.86 3.48 -19.56
CA GLU A 173 -18.30 3.60 -19.31
C GLU A 173 -19.03 2.27 -19.55
N GLY A 174 -20.16 2.08 -18.86
CA GLY A 174 -20.92 0.82 -18.87
C GLY A 174 -20.27 -0.37 -18.15
N GLN A 175 -18.93 -0.45 -18.01
CA GLN A 175 -18.27 -1.59 -17.34
C GLN A 175 -18.54 -1.68 -15.83
N VAL A 176 -18.93 -0.56 -15.21
CA VAL A 176 -19.11 -0.41 -13.74
C VAL A 176 -20.33 0.43 -13.36
N ASP A 177 -21.21 0.69 -14.33
CA ASP A 177 -22.25 1.72 -14.27
C ASP A 177 -21.68 3.07 -13.79
N ALA A 178 -20.78 3.64 -14.60
CA ALA A 178 -20.21 4.97 -14.45
C ALA A 178 -20.54 5.80 -15.69
N THR A 179 -20.82 7.08 -15.47
CA THR A 179 -21.10 8.06 -16.53
C THR A 179 -19.82 8.76 -16.99
N ALA A 180 -19.76 9.25 -18.23
CA ALA A 180 -18.71 10.14 -18.72
C ALA A 180 -18.33 11.22 -17.69
N ARG A 181 -19.35 11.91 -17.14
CA ARG A 181 -19.20 12.99 -16.17
C ARG A 181 -18.61 12.57 -14.82
N GLU A 182 -18.80 11.33 -14.40
CA GLU A 182 -18.07 10.78 -13.25
C GLU A 182 -16.59 10.61 -13.60
N LEU A 183 -16.31 10.02 -14.77
CA LEU A 183 -14.96 9.72 -15.24
C LEU A 183 -14.15 10.96 -15.67
N GLU A 184 -14.77 12.13 -15.85
CA GLU A 184 -14.09 13.42 -15.97
C GLU A 184 -13.24 13.76 -14.73
N THR A 185 -13.63 13.30 -13.54
CA THR A 185 -13.01 13.69 -12.27
C THR A 185 -12.07 12.62 -11.69
N SER A 186 -10.96 13.03 -11.06
CA SER A 186 -10.06 12.09 -10.37
C SER A 186 -10.76 11.31 -9.25
N SER A 187 -11.79 11.90 -8.63
CA SER A 187 -12.61 11.25 -7.60
C SER A 187 -13.49 10.17 -8.22
N GLY A 188 -14.30 10.52 -9.22
CA GLY A 188 -15.20 9.59 -9.90
C GLY A 188 -14.46 8.43 -10.57
N ARG A 189 -13.30 8.67 -11.21
CA ARG A 189 -12.44 7.58 -11.70
C ARG A 189 -11.97 6.63 -10.58
N PHE A 190 -11.61 7.16 -9.42
CA PHE A 190 -11.24 6.35 -8.26
C PHE A 190 -12.44 5.57 -7.68
N GLN A 191 -13.63 6.15 -7.67
CA GLN A 191 -14.87 5.50 -7.22
C GLN A 191 -15.32 4.40 -8.20
N ALA A 192 -15.31 4.67 -9.51
CA ALA A 192 -15.57 3.72 -10.58
C ALA A 192 -14.60 2.51 -10.52
N LEU A 193 -13.31 2.76 -10.29
CA LEU A 193 -12.30 1.72 -10.08
C LEU A 193 -12.57 0.90 -8.81
N GLN A 194 -13.00 1.54 -7.71
CA GLN A 194 -13.43 0.80 -6.51
C GLN A 194 -14.65 -0.09 -6.80
N ARG A 195 -15.64 0.37 -7.58
CA ARG A 195 -16.79 -0.46 -7.99
C ARG A 195 -16.36 -1.66 -8.83
N LEU A 196 -15.45 -1.49 -9.79
CA LEU A 196 -14.87 -2.60 -10.57
C LEU A 196 -14.21 -3.65 -9.67
N LEU A 197 -13.33 -3.19 -8.77
CA LEU A 197 -12.58 -4.08 -7.87
C LEU A 197 -13.49 -4.76 -6.86
N LYS A 198 -14.54 -4.09 -6.36
CA LYS A 198 -15.57 -4.67 -5.50
C LYS A 198 -16.28 -5.82 -6.21
N ALA A 199 -16.82 -5.58 -7.41
CA ALA A 199 -17.50 -6.60 -8.21
C ALA A 199 -16.58 -7.77 -8.59
N ARG A 200 -15.32 -7.49 -8.98
CA ARG A 200 -14.33 -8.51 -9.36
C ARG A 200 -13.92 -9.41 -8.18
N THR A 201 -13.68 -8.82 -7.02
CA THR A 201 -13.21 -9.55 -5.84
C THR A 201 -14.32 -10.30 -5.10
N THR A 202 -15.59 -9.89 -5.23
CA THR A 202 -16.71 -10.64 -4.65
C THR A 202 -17.22 -11.77 -5.56
N ARG A 203 -17.35 -11.56 -6.88
CA ARG A 203 -18.12 -12.42 -7.82
C ARG A 203 -17.84 -13.93 -7.71
N ALA A 204 -16.57 -14.33 -7.64
CA ALA A 204 -16.16 -15.72 -7.55
C ALA A 204 -15.14 -15.85 -6.42
N ALA A 205 -15.65 -15.94 -5.19
CA ALA A 205 -14.85 -15.92 -3.97
C ALA A 205 -15.05 -17.18 -3.13
N LEU A 206 -16.26 -17.75 -3.13
CA LEU A 206 -16.58 -19.02 -2.47
C LEU A 206 -16.71 -20.10 -3.55
N GLY A 207 -15.59 -20.35 -4.24
CA GLY A 207 -15.58 -21.12 -5.49
C GLY A 207 -16.36 -20.37 -6.58
N PRO A 208 -17.43 -20.96 -7.16
CA PRO A 208 -18.29 -20.28 -8.14
C PRO A 208 -19.20 -19.23 -7.49
N PHE A 209 -19.37 -19.24 -6.17
CA PHE A 209 -20.32 -18.36 -5.48
C PHE A 209 -19.71 -17.00 -5.08
N PRO A 210 -20.53 -15.94 -5.01
CA PRO A 210 -20.08 -14.62 -4.61
C PRO A 210 -19.83 -14.51 -3.10
N TRP A 211 -18.90 -13.65 -2.72
CA TRP A 211 -18.76 -13.18 -1.33
C TRP A 211 -19.91 -12.21 -0.98
N PRO A 212 -20.49 -12.28 0.24
CA PRO A 212 -21.49 -11.32 0.68
C PRO A 212 -20.93 -9.90 0.67
N GLY A 213 -21.52 -8.99 -0.12
CA GLY A 213 -20.98 -7.62 -0.30
C GLY A 213 -20.83 -6.81 1.00
N ARG A 214 -21.68 -7.10 2.01
CA ARG A 214 -21.61 -6.54 3.38
C ARG A 214 -20.35 -6.94 4.17
N LEU A 215 -19.55 -7.87 3.65
CA LEU A 215 -18.27 -8.32 4.20
C LEU A 215 -17.07 -7.86 3.34
N GLY A 216 -17.26 -6.89 2.43
CA GLY A 216 -16.20 -6.23 1.68
C GLY A 216 -15.40 -7.15 0.75
N THR A 217 -14.07 -7.07 0.83
CA THR A 217 -13.14 -7.78 -0.05
C THR A 217 -12.44 -8.92 0.72
N PRO A 218 -12.62 -10.20 0.39
CA PRO A 218 -11.98 -11.29 1.15
C PRO A 218 -10.49 -11.46 0.79
N PRO A 219 -9.61 -11.83 1.76
CA PRO A 219 -8.15 -11.84 1.57
C PRO A 219 -7.61 -12.67 0.41
N TRP A 220 -8.29 -13.75 0.02
CA TRP A 220 -7.84 -14.64 -1.06
C TRP A 220 -8.14 -14.08 -2.46
N THR A 221 -9.27 -13.40 -2.67
CA THR A 221 -9.53 -12.71 -3.95
C THR A 221 -8.77 -11.40 -4.01
N ALA A 222 -8.55 -10.70 -2.88
CA ALA A 222 -7.60 -9.60 -2.82
C ALA A 222 -6.20 -10.02 -3.29
N ALA A 223 -5.70 -11.18 -2.85
CA ALA A 223 -4.41 -11.71 -3.34
C ALA A 223 -4.40 -12.17 -4.81
N ARG A 224 -5.56 -12.56 -5.36
CA ARG A 224 -5.71 -12.92 -6.79
C ARG A 224 -5.73 -11.69 -7.70
N ASP A 225 -6.43 -10.64 -7.26
CA ASP A 225 -6.75 -9.46 -8.06
C ASP A 225 -5.85 -8.25 -7.75
N ALA A 226 -4.99 -8.33 -6.72
CA ALA A 226 -3.89 -7.39 -6.49
C ALA A 226 -2.96 -7.28 -7.70
N ARG A 227 -2.56 -6.05 -8.02
CA ARG A 227 -1.63 -5.72 -9.11
C ARG A 227 -0.59 -4.73 -8.58
N TYR A 228 0.69 -5.02 -8.80
CA TYR A 228 1.78 -4.10 -8.52
C TYR A 228 2.99 -4.51 -9.38
N ALA A 229 3.25 -3.79 -10.48
CA ALA A 229 4.25 -4.17 -11.48
C ALA A 229 4.14 -5.67 -11.85
N ASP A 230 5.25 -6.40 -11.90
CA ASP A 230 5.30 -7.83 -12.21
C ASP A 230 5.11 -8.75 -10.98
N VAL A 231 4.53 -8.26 -9.86
CA VAL A 231 4.36 -9.05 -8.63
C VAL A 231 3.10 -9.91 -8.63
N ARG A 232 3.27 -11.20 -8.31
CA ARG A 232 2.17 -12.11 -7.91
C ARG A 232 2.01 -12.07 -6.39
N PHE A 233 0.78 -12.04 -5.89
CA PHE A 233 0.49 -12.05 -4.44
C PHE A 233 -0.05 -13.42 -3.95
N THR A 234 0.01 -13.60 -2.63
CA THR A 234 -0.63 -14.65 -1.83
C THR A 234 -1.17 -14.02 -0.54
N HIS A 235 -1.77 -14.79 0.36
CA HIS A 235 -2.32 -14.28 1.62
C HIS A 235 -1.97 -15.21 2.80
N ARG A 236 -1.69 -14.64 3.98
CA ARG A 236 -1.35 -15.38 5.22
C ARG A 236 -2.05 -14.77 6.43
N ILE A 237 -2.63 -15.63 7.27
CA ILE A 237 -3.28 -15.22 8.53
C ILE A 237 -2.18 -14.82 9.53
N VAL A 238 -2.28 -13.64 10.13
CA VAL A 238 -1.41 -13.20 11.22
C VAL A 238 -1.75 -14.05 12.46
N ALA A 239 -0.74 -14.60 13.12
CA ALA A 239 -0.95 -15.49 14.26
C ALA A 239 -1.35 -14.70 15.51
N GLY A 240 -0.75 -13.50 15.69
CA GLY A 240 -0.89 -12.70 16.91
C GLY A 240 0.04 -13.19 18.02
N GLY A 241 1.25 -13.61 17.66
CA GLY A 241 2.27 -14.14 18.58
C GLY A 241 3.17 -13.07 19.21
N GLY A 242 2.69 -11.84 19.35
CA GLY A 242 3.51 -10.70 19.78
C GLY A 242 4.49 -10.20 18.72
N PRO A 243 5.42 -9.28 19.09
CA PRO A 243 6.27 -8.54 18.16
C PRO A 243 7.15 -9.35 17.19
N GLY A 244 7.26 -10.67 17.39
CA GLY A 244 7.93 -11.59 16.49
C GLY A 244 7.05 -12.19 15.38
N ASP A 245 5.78 -11.79 15.22
CA ASP A 245 4.87 -12.41 14.24
C ASP A 245 5.47 -12.42 12.82
N PRO A 246 5.74 -13.61 12.25
CA PRO A 246 6.60 -13.72 11.08
C PRO A 246 5.86 -13.33 9.78
N VAL A 247 4.53 -13.26 9.80
CA VAL A 247 3.72 -12.73 8.69
C VAL A 247 3.88 -11.22 8.61
N LEU A 248 3.76 -10.52 9.73
CA LEU A 248 3.94 -9.06 9.79
C LEU A 248 5.41 -8.66 9.56
N ALA A 249 6.36 -9.43 10.07
CA ALA A 249 7.78 -9.26 9.72
C ALA A 249 8.04 -9.46 8.21
N SER A 250 7.33 -10.38 7.55
CA SER A 250 7.44 -10.56 6.09
C SER A 250 6.77 -9.45 5.29
N ALA A 251 5.68 -8.85 5.80
CA ALA A 251 5.10 -7.64 5.24
C ALA A 251 6.10 -6.47 5.30
N LEU A 252 6.74 -6.26 6.46
CA LEU A 252 7.76 -5.21 6.66
C LEU A 252 8.97 -5.39 5.73
N ARG A 253 9.48 -6.61 5.55
CA ARG A 253 10.53 -6.89 4.56
C ARG A 253 10.07 -6.61 3.12
N SER A 254 8.82 -6.92 2.78
CA SER A 254 8.27 -6.71 1.44
C SER A 254 8.17 -5.22 1.07
N VAL A 255 7.72 -4.38 2.01
CA VAL A 255 7.64 -2.92 1.79
C VAL A 255 9.01 -2.25 1.82
N ALA A 256 9.97 -2.78 2.58
CA ALA A 256 11.37 -2.34 2.52
C ALA A 256 12.04 -2.68 1.17
N ALA A 257 11.67 -3.82 0.55
CA ALA A 257 12.03 -4.16 -0.83
C ALA A 257 11.25 -3.36 -1.90
N GLY A 258 10.39 -2.41 -1.48
CA GLY A 258 9.65 -1.50 -2.35
C GLY A 258 8.25 -1.95 -2.78
N VAL A 259 7.75 -3.10 -2.30
CA VAL A 259 6.42 -3.63 -2.68
C VAL A 259 5.39 -3.39 -1.56
N PRO A 260 4.39 -2.52 -1.74
CA PRO A 260 3.33 -2.28 -0.77
C PRO A 260 2.52 -3.55 -0.43
N VAL A 261 2.03 -3.64 0.80
CA VAL A 261 1.35 -4.83 1.33
C VAL A 261 -0.02 -4.48 1.91
N PRO A 262 -1.14 -4.98 1.33
CA PRO A 262 -2.45 -4.90 1.97
C PRO A 262 -2.47 -5.68 3.29
N LEU A 263 -2.88 -4.99 4.36
CA LEU A 263 -3.06 -5.53 5.70
C LEU A 263 -4.53 -5.47 6.08
N TYR A 264 -5.05 -6.58 6.58
CA TYR A 264 -6.41 -6.71 7.07
C TYR A 264 -6.46 -6.50 8.57
N THR A 265 -7.38 -5.67 9.04
CA THR A 265 -7.48 -5.27 10.46
C THR A 265 -8.80 -5.71 11.08
N GLY A 266 -8.80 -5.92 12.40
CA GLY A 266 -9.94 -6.46 13.15
C GLY A 266 -9.71 -6.47 14.66
N GLY A 267 -10.70 -6.97 15.39
CA GLY A 267 -10.71 -7.01 16.86
C GLY A 267 -10.31 -8.37 17.43
N ASP A 268 -10.86 -8.71 18.59
CA ASP A 268 -10.86 -10.04 19.18
C ASP A 268 -12.25 -10.39 19.76
N VAL A 269 -12.45 -11.66 20.11
CA VAL A 269 -13.77 -12.13 20.58
C VAL A 269 -14.21 -11.50 21.90
N GLY A 270 -13.29 -10.96 22.71
CA GLY A 270 -13.60 -10.17 23.91
C GLY A 270 -14.19 -8.81 23.55
N THR A 271 -13.80 -8.22 22.42
CA THR A 271 -14.44 -7.04 21.81
C THR A 271 -15.72 -7.36 21.02
N GLY A 272 -16.23 -8.60 21.10
CA GLY A 272 -17.50 -9.02 20.51
C GLY A 272 -17.36 -9.90 19.25
N TRP A 273 -18.30 -10.84 19.08
CA TRP A 273 -18.22 -11.91 18.08
C TRP A 273 -18.18 -11.39 16.62
N SER A 274 -18.82 -10.25 16.35
CA SER A 274 -18.83 -9.57 15.04
C SER A 274 -17.45 -9.06 14.61
N THR A 275 -16.47 -8.97 15.52
CA THR A 275 -15.11 -8.48 15.24
C THR A 275 -14.09 -9.58 14.89
N ALA A 276 -14.48 -10.86 15.02
CA ALA A 276 -13.60 -12.03 14.85
C ALA A 276 -13.26 -12.37 13.38
N VAL A 277 -13.85 -11.63 12.44
CA VAL A 277 -13.59 -11.67 10.99
C VAL A 277 -12.85 -10.37 10.63
N PRO A 278 -11.88 -10.36 9.70
CA PRO A 278 -11.33 -9.11 9.18
C PRO A 278 -12.42 -8.11 8.77
N ARG A 279 -12.37 -6.90 9.33
CA ARG A 279 -13.42 -5.87 9.17
C ARG A 279 -13.03 -4.76 8.22
N HIS A 280 -11.74 -4.48 8.10
CA HIS A 280 -11.21 -3.35 7.36
C HIS A 280 -9.87 -3.71 6.71
N VAL A 281 -9.44 -2.93 5.72
CA VAL A 281 -8.19 -3.15 4.97
C VAL A 281 -7.43 -1.83 4.85
N VAL A 282 -6.15 -1.85 5.18
CA VAL A 282 -5.19 -0.74 5.02
C VAL A 282 -4.03 -1.18 4.13
N LEU A 283 -3.24 -0.22 3.62
CA LEU A 283 -2.06 -0.53 2.81
C LEU A 283 -0.78 -0.09 3.54
N LEU A 284 0.07 -1.05 3.92
CA LEU A 284 1.44 -0.74 4.34
C LEU A 284 2.21 -0.30 3.08
N ALA A 285 2.50 1.00 2.98
CA ALA A 285 2.98 1.65 1.76
C ALA A 285 4.51 1.69 1.64
N GLY A 286 5.21 1.82 2.77
CA GLY A 286 6.67 1.90 2.82
C GLY A 286 7.23 1.86 4.25
N VAL A 287 8.55 1.71 4.35
CA VAL A 287 9.35 1.81 5.59
C VAL A 287 10.46 2.85 5.36
N SER A 288 10.83 3.59 6.40
CA SER A 288 11.86 4.64 6.35
C SER A 288 12.51 4.88 7.72
N GLY A 289 13.58 5.66 7.73
CA GLY A 289 14.54 5.72 8.84
C GLY A 289 15.67 4.71 8.65
N PRO A 290 16.78 4.83 9.40
CA PRO A 290 17.93 3.95 9.25
C PRO A 290 17.54 2.50 9.49
N GLN A 291 18.13 1.59 8.72
CA GLN A 291 18.22 0.20 9.16
C GLN A 291 19.05 0.21 10.44
N ALA A 292 18.51 -0.37 11.52
CA ALA A 292 19.35 -0.68 12.67
C ALA A 292 20.43 -1.64 12.21
N GLU A 293 21.68 -1.38 12.60
CA GLU A 293 22.76 -2.35 12.46
C GLU A 293 22.35 -3.68 13.08
N ALA A 294 22.94 -4.78 12.62
CA ALA A 294 22.79 -6.07 13.29
C ALA A 294 23.23 -5.88 14.74
N GLY A 295 22.32 -6.15 15.68
CA GLY A 295 22.33 -5.48 16.99
C GLY A 295 23.65 -5.62 17.75
N GLY A 296 24.04 -4.55 18.44
CA GLY A 296 24.93 -4.68 19.59
C GLY A 296 24.28 -5.59 20.64
N ASP A 297 25.09 -6.12 21.55
CA ASP A 297 24.68 -7.11 22.56
C ASP A 297 23.83 -6.49 23.71
N ASP A 298 23.20 -5.33 23.44
CA ASP A 298 22.45 -4.49 24.37
C ASP A 298 20.93 -4.76 24.38
N GLY A 299 20.46 -5.67 23.52
CA GLY A 299 19.05 -6.07 23.43
C GLY A 299 18.13 -5.05 22.74
N THR A 300 18.66 -3.98 22.14
CA THR A 300 17.86 -2.98 21.43
C THR A 300 17.09 -3.62 20.27
N PRO A 301 15.75 -3.52 20.22
CA PRO A 301 14.98 -4.17 19.17
C PRO A 301 15.30 -3.56 17.80
N ALA A 302 15.66 -4.41 16.83
CA ALA A 302 16.15 -4.07 15.48
C ALA A 302 15.17 -3.24 14.59
N HIS A 303 14.09 -2.72 15.14
CA HIS A 303 13.11 -1.84 14.50
C HIS A 303 12.90 -0.51 15.24
N GLY A 304 13.57 -0.25 16.37
CA GLY A 304 13.29 0.87 17.28
C GLY A 304 13.32 2.27 16.64
N GLY A 305 14.25 2.51 15.70
CA GLY A 305 14.35 3.78 14.96
C GLY A 305 13.52 3.86 13.67
N ARG A 306 12.86 2.76 13.25
CA ARG A 306 12.19 2.67 11.94
C ARG A 306 10.72 3.07 12.00
N TRP A 307 10.28 3.78 10.98
CA TRP A 307 8.90 4.20 10.76
C TRP A 307 8.32 3.51 9.52
N CYS A 308 7.01 3.31 9.49
CA CYS A 308 6.30 2.89 8.29
C CYS A 308 5.12 3.83 7.99
N SER A 309 4.80 3.95 6.70
CA SER A 309 3.61 4.64 6.23
C SER A 309 2.49 3.63 5.95
N VAL A 310 1.30 3.92 6.47
CA VAL A 310 0.09 3.11 6.31
C VAL A 310 -1.00 3.98 5.70
N TYR A 311 -1.50 3.63 4.51
CA TYR A 311 -2.66 4.26 3.92
C TYR A 311 -3.94 3.66 4.49
N GLU A 312 -4.74 4.52 5.12
CA GLU A 312 -6.03 4.20 5.72
C GLU A 312 -7.15 4.78 4.83
N PRO A 313 -8.00 3.94 4.21
CA PRO A 313 -8.91 4.37 3.15
C PRO A 313 -10.23 5.04 3.60
N SER A 314 -10.64 4.95 4.87
CA SER A 314 -11.84 5.63 5.39
C SER A 314 -11.59 7.12 5.61
N SER A 315 -10.41 7.50 6.12
CA SER A 315 -9.95 8.89 6.14
C SER A 315 -9.30 9.32 4.82
N GLY A 316 -8.77 8.38 4.03
CA GLY A 316 -8.03 8.66 2.81
C GLY A 316 -6.67 9.30 3.09
N ALA A 317 -5.90 8.75 4.04
CA ALA A 317 -4.69 9.39 4.56
C ALA A 317 -3.53 8.41 4.74
N LEU A 318 -2.30 8.92 4.64
CA LEU A 318 -1.07 8.23 5.04
C LEU A 318 -0.76 8.56 6.50
N HIS A 319 -0.85 7.54 7.35
CA HIS A 319 -0.41 7.58 8.75
C HIS A 319 1.04 7.13 8.85
N ARG A 320 1.89 7.89 9.55
CA ARG A 320 3.19 7.39 10.01
C ARG A 320 3.05 6.76 11.39
N VAL A 321 3.55 5.53 11.56
CA VAL A 321 3.66 4.85 12.85
C VAL A 321 5.07 4.27 13.00
N ARG A 322 5.55 4.03 14.23
CA ARG A 322 6.80 3.30 14.41
C ARG A 322 6.58 1.83 14.04
N VAL A 323 7.61 1.19 13.47
CA VAL A 323 7.55 -0.23 13.15
C VAL A 323 7.42 -1.07 14.43
N ALA A 324 8.05 -0.63 15.53
CA ALA A 324 7.88 -1.23 16.86
C ALA A 324 6.41 -1.17 17.33
N ASP A 325 5.73 -0.01 17.22
CA ASP A 325 4.33 0.14 17.64
C ASP A 325 3.38 -0.75 16.82
N LEU A 326 3.63 -0.87 15.51
CA LEU A 326 2.85 -1.73 14.61
C LEU A 326 3.07 -3.22 14.93
N LEU A 327 4.31 -3.62 15.27
CA LEU A 327 4.62 -4.98 15.73
C LEU A 327 4.03 -5.27 17.11
N ALA A 328 4.01 -4.30 18.03
CA ALA A 328 3.36 -4.43 19.33
C ALA A 328 1.83 -4.61 19.23
N GLY A 329 1.20 -4.12 18.14
CA GLY A 329 -0.20 -4.34 17.78
C GLY A 329 -0.56 -5.79 17.39
N THR A 330 0.07 -6.80 18.00
CA THR A 330 -0.10 -8.24 17.70
C THR A 330 -0.36 -9.09 18.96
N ARG A 331 -1.28 -8.62 19.82
CA ARG A 331 -1.92 -9.39 20.92
C ARG A 331 -0.99 -9.90 22.05
N VAL A 332 0.06 -9.15 22.42
CA VAL A 332 0.78 -9.39 23.69
C VAL A 332 0.84 -8.11 24.52
N ALA A 333 0.22 -8.16 25.71
CA ALA A 333 0.34 -7.21 26.83
C ALA A 333 0.34 -5.71 26.48
N GLY A 334 -0.80 -5.19 26.05
CA GLY A 334 -1.01 -3.73 25.96
C GLY A 334 -2.10 -3.34 24.98
N ASP A 335 -2.80 -2.25 25.30
CA ASP A 335 -3.84 -1.70 24.44
C ASP A 335 -3.15 -0.84 23.34
N PRO A 336 -3.28 -1.17 22.03
CA PRO A 336 -2.51 -0.51 20.97
C PRO A 336 -2.79 0.99 20.90
N SER A 337 -1.73 1.77 20.63
CA SER A 337 -1.76 3.23 20.75
C SER A 337 -2.80 3.90 19.85
N LYS A 338 -3.27 5.09 20.25
CA LYS A 338 -4.25 5.87 19.47
C LYS A 338 -3.75 6.19 18.04
N ALA A 339 -2.44 6.26 17.84
CA ALA A 339 -1.83 6.41 16.51
C ALA A 339 -1.93 5.12 15.68
N VAL A 340 -1.61 3.95 16.26
CA VAL A 340 -1.76 2.65 15.59
C VAL A 340 -3.21 2.37 15.25
N ARG A 341 -4.15 2.51 16.19
CA ARG A 341 -5.59 2.30 15.88
C ARG A 341 -6.08 3.19 14.76
N ARG A 342 -5.71 4.48 14.75
CA ARG A 342 -6.02 5.39 13.64
C ARG A 342 -5.46 4.87 12.32
N ALA A 343 -4.20 4.43 12.29
CA ALA A 343 -3.57 3.86 11.09
C ALA A 343 -4.16 2.52 10.63
N LEU A 344 -4.90 1.81 11.49
CA LEU A 344 -5.53 0.51 11.22
C LEU A 344 -7.07 0.60 11.01
N GLY A 345 -7.61 1.80 10.75
CA GLY A 345 -9.05 2.01 10.51
C GLY A 345 -9.91 1.91 11.77
N GLY A 346 -9.35 2.30 12.93
CA GLY A 346 -9.97 2.20 14.26
C GLY A 346 -9.66 0.89 14.99
N TRP A 347 -9.22 -0.16 14.28
CA TRP A 347 -9.05 -1.50 14.81
C TRP A 347 -7.73 -1.69 15.60
N PRO A 348 -7.70 -2.58 16.61
CA PRO A 348 -6.51 -2.80 17.42
C PRO A 348 -5.43 -3.65 16.72
N TYR A 349 -5.80 -4.64 15.91
CA TYR A 349 -4.84 -5.66 15.43
C TYR A 349 -4.85 -5.86 13.92
N VAL A 350 -3.69 -6.27 13.39
CA VAL A 350 -3.59 -6.89 12.06
C VAL A 350 -3.92 -8.38 12.17
N THR A 351 -4.73 -8.90 11.24
CA THR A 351 -5.28 -10.27 11.26
C THR A 351 -4.95 -11.09 10.01
N TRP A 352 -4.66 -10.44 8.88
CA TRP A 352 -4.24 -11.08 7.62
C TRP A 352 -3.30 -10.13 6.86
N ALA A 353 -2.35 -10.67 6.10
CA ALA A 353 -1.54 -9.91 5.14
C ALA A 353 -1.64 -10.51 3.73
N VAL A 354 -1.67 -9.65 2.71
CA VAL A 354 -1.58 -10.04 1.28
C VAL A 354 -0.12 -9.84 0.83
N LEU A 355 0.67 -10.90 0.93
CA LEU A 355 2.11 -10.86 0.72
C LEU A 355 2.50 -11.10 -0.75
N PRO A 356 3.58 -10.49 -1.27
CA PRO A 356 4.22 -10.90 -2.51
C PRO A 356 4.63 -12.38 -2.47
N ALA A 357 4.58 -13.06 -3.61
CA ALA A 357 4.76 -14.51 -3.74
C ALA A 357 5.56 -14.92 -4.98
N GLY A 358 6.39 -14.01 -5.51
CA GLY A 358 7.13 -14.16 -6.76
C GLY A 358 6.58 -13.28 -7.88
N ARG A 359 6.90 -13.63 -9.14
CA ARG A 359 6.53 -12.84 -10.33
C ARG A 359 5.26 -13.37 -11.00
N ALA A 360 4.46 -12.47 -11.57
CA ALA A 360 3.52 -12.83 -12.63
C ALA A 360 4.30 -13.33 -13.87
N GLY A 361 3.75 -14.32 -14.59
CA GLY A 361 4.42 -14.95 -15.74
C GLY A 361 5.58 -15.90 -15.41
N GLY A 362 6.03 -15.99 -14.16
CA GLY A 362 7.00 -17.00 -13.73
C GLY A 362 6.32 -18.36 -13.54
N SER A 363 6.68 -19.36 -14.37
CA SER A 363 6.23 -20.74 -14.18
C SER A 363 6.63 -21.25 -12.80
N ARG A 364 5.68 -21.88 -12.09
CA ARG A 364 6.04 -22.78 -10.99
C ARG A 364 6.83 -23.93 -11.59
N ARG A 365 8.07 -24.14 -11.14
CA ARG A 365 8.50 -25.53 -10.92
C ARG A 365 7.67 -26.01 -9.74
N VAL A 366 6.75 -26.94 -9.99
CA VAL A 366 6.12 -27.71 -8.93
C VAL A 366 7.09 -28.84 -8.59
N GLY A 367 7.50 -28.88 -7.34
CA GLY A 367 8.07 -30.03 -6.64
C GLY A 367 7.27 -30.20 -5.35
#